data_AF-A0A9D1FPU0-F1
#
_entry.id   AF-A0A9D1FPU0-F1
#
_cell.length_a   1.000
_cell.length_b   1.000
_cell.length_c   1.000
_cell.angle_alpha   90.00
_cell.angle_beta   90.00
_cell.angle_gamma   90.00
#
_symmetry.space_group_name_H-M   'P 1'
#
loop_
_entity.id
_entity.type
_entity.pdbx_description
1 polymer ?
#
loop_
_entity_poly.entity_id
_entity_poly.type
_entity_poly.pdbx_seq_one_letter_code
_entity_poly.pdbx_strand_id
1 'polypeptide(L)'
;MLGRDDWFSRRQRQLCLDFLMNVFQHIVTPFMECFRGKLTGQQVWTLCMADLSGPVSVQELAESLHIPKQQASRLTDLLAEEGYLFRRIDQSDRRRLLIAVTPKGEELLDSGWKQFEKQLFQRDGAAASREWLRRAMALSGGEWLEIKGGGSLATDGAGTTGNYGKAGMDMAKKNDFFEITPEILRLSEACVAHDAIDPSLYVKYDVKRGLRDLNGKGVVAGLTEISDIISSKEVNGETVSCEGELYYRGIDIKELTRGFIREKRFGFEETVYLLLFGTLPNQAESEEFKKLLSKYRTLPTNFVRDVVMKAPTSDMMNTLARSVLTLYAYDEKATDTSIPNTLRQCLEMIALFPQLAVYGYQAYAHDVDPENNSFFIHAPRPELSTAENILHMLRIDNSYTELEARILDLALVLHAEHGGGNNSSFTTHVVASSGTDAYSVIAAALGSLKGPRHGGANIKVMRMFEDMKANVKDWEDEEEIRAYLLGLLHKEKFDHSGLIYGMGHAVYSLSDPRADIFRSFVKSLSEEKGLYKEYQLYSLVERLAPKVISEERKIYKGVSANIDFYSGFVYHMLGLPAELFTPVFAMARIAGWSAHLMEEIVHGGKIIRPAYRSIGERQAYVPLAERP
;
A
#
# COMPACT_ATOMS: atom_id res chain seq x y z
N MET A 1 17.11 9.92 -3.15
CA MET A 1 15.85 10.25 -3.85
C MET A 1 15.40 9.00 -4.56
N LEU A 2 14.28 8.44 -4.10
CA LEU A 2 13.04 8.51 -4.88
C LEU A 2 13.11 7.49 -6.04
N GLY A 3 12.49 6.32 -5.92
CA GLY A 3 11.10 6.21 -5.50
C GLY A 3 10.27 7.12 -6.40
N ARG A 4 9.67 6.62 -7.47
CA ARG A 4 8.32 6.06 -7.45
C ARG A 4 7.57 6.72 -8.61
N ASP A 5 6.43 6.13 -8.90
CA ASP A 5 5.27 6.80 -9.42
C ASP A 5 5.27 7.13 -10.91
N ASP A 6 4.08 7.00 -11.47
CA ASP A 6 3.61 7.96 -12.44
C ASP A 6 3.67 9.36 -11.80
N TRP A 7 4.84 9.98 -11.72
CA TRP A 7 5.03 11.35 -11.26
C TRP A 7 5.96 12.08 -12.17
N PHE A 8 5.59 12.09 -13.44
CA PHE A 8 6.17 13.04 -14.34
C PHE A 8 5.15 13.30 -15.43
N SER A 9 4.63 14.54 -15.46
CA SER A 9 3.93 15.04 -16.64
C SER A 9 4.78 14.72 -17.88
N ARG A 10 4.20 14.66 -19.07
CA ARG A 10 4.92 14.29 -20.32
C ARG A 10 6.28 15.01 -20.48
N ARG A 11 6.41 16.23 -19.96
CA ARG A 11 7.62 17.09 -19.92
C ARG A 11 8.76 16.57 -19.03
N GLN A 12 8.41 15.77 -18.05
CA GLN A 12 9.19 15.44 -16.87
C GLN A 12 9.75 13.99 -17.04
N ARG A 13 9.03 13.13 -17.80
CA ARG A 13 9.57 11.87 -18.35
C ARG A 13 10.60 12.13 -19.45
N GLN A 14 10.40 13.19 -20.24
CA GLN A 14 11.38 13.65 -21.22
C GLN A 14 12.70 14.04 -20.54
N LEU A 15 12.65 14.76 -19.41
CA LEU A 15 13.85 15.12 -18.64
C LEU A 15 14.58 13.91 -18.05
N CYS A 16 13.88 12.86 -17.61
CA CYS A 16 14.49 11.60 -17.17
C CYS A 16 15.12 10.81 -18.32
N LEU A 17 14.46 10.76 -19.48
CA LEU A 17 15.03 10.19 -20.70
C LEU A 17 16.29 10.95 -21.13
N ASP A 18 16.25 12.28 -21.10
CA ASP A 18 17.39 13.14 -21.41
C ASP A 18 18.54 12.93 -20.40
N PHE A 19 18.24 12.68 -19.12
CA PHE A 19 19.22 12.36 -18.08
C PHE A 19 19.86 10.97 -18.25
N LEU A 20 19.06 9.93 -18.50
CA LEU A 20 19.54 8.56 -18.74
C LEU A 20 20.36 8.48 -20.04
N MET A 21 19.90 9.17 -21.10
CA MET A 21 20.65 9.33 -22.34
C MET A 21 21.97 10.09 -22.11
N ASN A 22 21.99 11.11 -21.25
CA ASN A 22 23.22 11.81 -20.83
C ASN A 22 24.20 10.87 -20.11
N VAL A 23 23.74 10.07 -19.14
CA VAL A 23 24.60 9.11 -18.41
C VAL A 23 25.17 8.06 -19.36
N PHE A 24 24.34 7.51 -20.25
CA PHE A 24 24.79 6.51 -21.22
C PHE A 24 25.78 7.09 -22.24
N GLN A 25 25.52 8.30 -22.76
CA GLN A 25 26.40 8.98 -23.71
C GLN A 25 27.70 9.52 -23.10
N HIS A 26 27.68 9.93 -21.82
CA HIS A 26 28.82 10.61 -21.21
C HIS A 26 29.60 9.79 -20.18
N ILE A 27 29.08 8.64 -19.75
CA ILE A 27 29.74 7.80 -18.73
C ILE A 27 29.99 6.38 -19.23
N VAL A 28 28.94 5.63 -19.56
CA VAL A 28 29.08 4.20 -19.90
C VAL A 28 29.78 4.02 -21.25
N THR A 29 29.35 4.74 -22.29
CA THR A 29 29.94 4.64 -23.62
C THR A 29 31.43 5.05 -23.61
N PRO A 30 31.83 6.20 -23.03
CA PRO A 30 33.24 6.59 -23.02
C PRO A 30 34.12 5.69 -22.15
N PHE A 31 33.59 5.10 -21.06
CA PHE A 31 34.33 4.09 -20.29
C PHE A 31 34.60 2.83 -21.12
N MET A 32 33.58 2.31 -21.81
CA MET A 32 33.74 1.15 -22.69
C MET A 32 34.71 1.43 -23.84
N GLU A 33 34.72 2.66 -24.36
CA GLU A 33 35.69 3.10 -25.37
C GLU A 33 37.15 3.05 -24.88
N CYS A 34 37.42 3.13 -23.57
CA CYS A 34 38.78 2.99 -23.03
C CYS A 34 39.36 1.58 -23.26
N PHE A 35 38.51 0.59 -23.53
CA PHE A 35 38.91 -0.80 -23.82
C PHE A 35 38.77 -1.15 -25.31
N ARG A 36 38.43 -0.17 -26.17
CA ARG A 36 38.25 -0.37 -27.61
C ARG A 36 39.51 -0.98 -28.21
N GLY A 37 39.34 -2.10 -28.92
CA GLY A 37 40.44 -2.86 -29.55
C GLY A 37 41.16 -3.85 -28.63
N LYS A 38 40.81 -3.91 -27.34
CA LYS A 38 41.34 -4.91 -26.39
C LYS A 38 40.29 -5.92 -25.94
N LEU A 39 39.09 -5.46 -25.61
CA LEU A 39 37.96 -6.29 -25.19
C LEU A 39 36.67 -5.79 -25.83
N THR A 40 35.71 -6.70 -26.05
CA THR A 40 34.34 -6.33 -26.40
C THR A 40 33.62 -5.74 -25.19
N GLY A 41 32.57 -4.95 -25.41
CA GLY A 41 31.78 -4.38 -24.30
C GLY A 41 31.26 -5.44 -23.32
N GLN A 42 30.83 -6.61 -23.83
CA GLN A 42 30.38 -7.74 -22.99
C GLN A 42 31.53 -8.37 -22.18
N GLN A 43 32.74 -8.43 -22.74
CA GLN A 43 33.92 -8.91 -22.01
C GLN A 43 34.36 -7.92 -20.93
N VAL A 44 34.38 -6.61 -21.22
CA VAL A 44 34.64 -5.57 -20.21
C VAL A 44 33.62 -5.65 -19.09
N TRP A 45 32.34 -5.83 -19.43
CA TRP A 45 31.28 -5.99 -18.44
C TRP A 45 31.45 -7.21 -17.55
N THR A 46 31.73 -8.36 -18.18
CA THR A 46 31.99 -9.61 -17.46
C THR A 46 33.18 -9.47 -16.51
N LEU A 47 34.25 -8.79 -16.96
CA LEU A 47 35.44 -8.54 -16.16
C LEU A 47 35.15 -7.59 -14.98
N CYS A 48 34.41 -6.51 -15.19
CA CYS A 48 33.97 -5.60 -14.13
C CYS A 48 33.09 -6.29 -13.08
N MET A 49 32.14 -7.12 -13.52
CA MET A 49 31.23 -7.82 -12.59
C MET A 49 31.96 -8.89 -11.78
N ALA A 50 32.93 -9.58 -12.39
CA ALA A 50 33.80 -10.51 -11.68
C ALA A 50 34.73 -9.80 -10.66
N ASP A 51 35.20 -8.59 -10.97
CA ASP A 51 35.99 -7.76 -10.04
C ASP A 51 35.16 -7.35 -8.81
N LEU A 52 33.96 -6.85 -9.05
CA LEU A 52 33.08 -6.31 -8.01
C LEU A 52 32.51 -7.37 -7.08
N SER A 53 32.26 -8.57 -7.62
CA SER A 53 31.61 -9.64 -6.87
C SER A 53 32.60 -10.55 -6.13
N GLY A 54 33.92 -10.38 -6.35
CA GLY A 54 34.96 -11.25 -5.82
C GLY A 54 34.90 -12.67 -6.40
N PRO A 55 35.46 -13.69 -5.72
CA PRO A 55 35.41 -15.07 -6.19
C PRO A 55 33.96 -15.59 -6.31
N VAL A 56 33.45 -15.70 -7.53
CA VAL A 56 32.05 -16.08 -7.81
C VAL A 56 31.97 -17.31 -8.70
N SER A 57 30.89 -18.10 -8.58
CA SER A 57 30.62 -19.17 -9.53
C SER A 57 30.14 -18.62 -10.88
N VAL A 58 30.29 -19.42 -11.95
CA VAL A 58 29.75 -19.09 -13.28
C VAL A 58 28.23 -18.82 -13.22
N GLN A 59 27.51 -19.49 -12.31
CA GLN A 59 26.07 -19.32 -12.15
C GLN A 59 25.72 -17.93 -11.57
N GLU A 60 26.40 -17.54 -10.50
CA GLU A 60 26.19 -16.23 -9.85
C GLU A 60 26.63 -15.08 -10.76
N LEU A 61 27.70 -15.28 -11.54
CA LEU A 61 28.13 -14.32 -12.53
C LEU A 61 27.13 -14.21 -13.69
N ALA A 62 26.53 -15.32 -14.13
CA ALA A 62 25.48 -15.30 -15.14
C ALA A 62 24.23 -14.55 -14.69
N GLU A 63 23.83 -14.74 -13.43
CA GLU A 63 22.71 -14.03 -12.79
C GLU A 63 23.00 -12.52 -12.69
N SER A 64 24.24 -12.16 -12.32
CA SER A 64 24.68 -10.76 -12.21
C SER A 64 24.78 -10.06 -13.57
N LEU A 65 25.09 -10.81 -14.63
CA LEU A 65 25.17 -10.31 -16.01
C LEU A 65 23.82 -10.34 -16.74
N HIS A 66 22.79 -10.96 -16.15
CA HIS A 66 21.50 -11.23 -16.79
C HIS A 66 21.61 -11.97 -18.13
N ILE A 67 22.55 -12.91 -18.25
CA ILE A 67 22.75 -13.73 -19.46
C ILE A 67 22.66 -15.23 -19.15
N PRO A 68 22.36 -16.09 -20.14
CA PRO A 68 22.36 -17.53 -19.95
C PRO A 68 23.72 -18.04 -19.43
N LYS A 69 23.69 -19.01 -18.51
CA LYS A 69 24.90 -19.63 -17.93
C LYS A 69 25.93 -20.09 -18.97
N GLN A 70 25.48 -20.63 -20.11
CA GLN A 70 26.36 -21.05 -21.20
C GLN A 70 27.11 -19.86 -21.83
N GLN A 71 26.48 -18.70 -21.94
CA GLN A 71 27.09 -17.48 -22.47
C GLN A 71 28.07 -16.89 -21.47
N ALA A 72 27.71 -16.83 -20.18
CA ALA A 72 28.62 -16.43 -19.11
C ALA A 72 29.85 -17.35 -19.05
N SER A 73 29.65 -18.67 -19.18
CA SER A 73 30.76 -19.63 -19.25
C SER A 73 31.72 -19.26 -20.40
N ARG A 74 31.21 -19.08 -21.62
CA ARG A 74 32.03 -18.71 -22.79
C ARG A 74 32.79 -17.40 -22.59
N LEU A 75 32.15 -16.37 -22.05
CA LEU A 75 32.81 -15.08 -21.78
C LEU A 75 33.93 -15.23 -20.74
N THR A 76 33.70 -16.05 -19.71
CA THR A 76 34.72 -16.34 -18.69
C THR A 76 35.85 -17.22 -19.21
N ASP A 77 35.56 -18.13 -20.16
CA ASP A 77 36.59 -18.93 -20.86
C ASP A 77 37.52 -17.99 -21.65
N LEU A 78 36.94 -17.11 -22.47
CA LEU A 78 37.70 -16.14 -23.28
C LEU A 78 38.55 -15.20 -22.43
N LEU A 79 38.00 -14.68 -21.33
CA LEU A 79 38.74 -13.80 -20.42
C LEU A 79 39.82 -14.56 -19.62
N ALA A 80 39.64 -15.85 -19.36
CA ALA A 80 40.64 -16.68 -18.71
C ALA A 80 41.79 -17.06 -19.66
N GLU A 81 41.49 -17.34 -20.94
CA GLU A 81 42.49 -17.59 -21.99
C GLU A 81 43.39 -16.37 -22.22
N GLU A 82 42.79 -15.18 -22.21
CA GLU A 82 43.52 -13.90 -22.26
C GLU A 82 44.27 -13.57 -20.96
N GLY A 83 44.10 -14.39 -19.92
CA GLY A 83 44.77 -14.27 -18.64
C GLY A 83 44.24 -13.15 -17.74
N TYR A 84 43.01 -12.68 -17.96
CA TYR A 84 42.37 -11.65 -17.12
C TYR A 84 41.58 -12.24 -15.96
N LEU A 85 41.06 -13.47 -16.10
CA LEU A 85 40.39 -14.22 -15.03
C LEU A 85 41.15 -15.51 -14.70
N PHE A 86 41.06 -15.96 -13.46
CA PHE A 86 41.47 -17.31 -13.08
C PHE A 86 40.29 -18.13 -12.58
N ARG A 87 40.39 -19.44 -12.76
CA ARG A 87 39.46 -20.44 -12.27
C ARG A 87 40.11 -21.24 -11.16
N ARG A 88 39.49 -21.27 -9.98
CA ARG A 88 39.96 -22.08 -8.84
C ARG A 88 38.83 -22.96 -8.34
N ILE A 89 39.19 -24.19 -7.98
CA ILE A 89 38.28 -25.08 -7.26
C ILE A 89 38.09 -24.49 -5.86
N ASP A 90 36.85 -24.36 -5.44
CA ASP A 90 36.50 -23.93 -4.11
C ASP A 90 37.04 -24.95 -3.09
N GLN A 91 37.78 -24.48 -2.09
CA GLN A 91 38.36 -25.35 -1.06
C GLN A 91 37.30 -25.94 -0.12
N SER A 92 36.14 -25.27 0.00
CA SER A 92 35.01 -25.69 0.83
C SER A 92 34.06 -26.67 0.13
N ASP A 93 33.96 -26.59 -1.21
CA ASP A 93 33.27 -27.59 -2.04
C ASP A 93 34.06 -27.84 -3.33
N ARG A 94 34.75 -28.98 -3.41
CA ARG A 94 35.58 -29.36 -4.56
C ARG A 94 34.80 -29.52 -5.88
N ARG A 95 33.47 -29.49 -5.85
CA ARG A 95 32.60 -29.52 -7.03
C ARG A 95 32.26 -28.12 -7.57
N ARG A 96 32.61 -27.07 -6.81
CA ARG A 96 32.36 -25.68 -7.18
C ARG A 96 33.64 -25.05 -7.74
N LEU A 97 33.47 -24.29 -8.82
CA LEU A 97 34.55 -23.64 -9.53
C LEU A 97 34.29 -22.14 -9.53
N LEU A 98 35.19 -21.41 -8.88
CA LEU A 98 35.11 -19.96 -8.68
C LEU A 98 35.97 -19.24 -9.71
N ILE A 99 35.45 -18.10 -10.15
CA ILE A 99 36.08 -17.16 -11.07
C ILE A 99 36.47 -15.94 -10.25
N ALA A 100 37.70 -15.49 -10.41
CA ALA A 100 38.15 -14.22 -9.86
C ALA A 100 39.12 -13.54 -10.82
N VAL A 101 39.27 -12.23 -10.67
CA VAL A 101 40.12 -11.41 -11.50
C VAL A 101 41.59 -11.67 -11.15
N THR A 102 42.43 -11.76 -12.17
CA THR A 102 43.89 -11.88 -12.01
C THR A 102 44.50 -10.50 -11.79
N PRO A 103 45.75 -10.39 -11.29
CA PRO A 103 46.46 -9.12 -11.26
C PRO A 103 46.56 -8.43 -12.63
N LYS A 104 46.66 -9.21 -13.72
CA LYS A 104 46.64 -8.69 -15.10
C LYS A 104 45.28 -8.10 -15.48
N GLY A 105 44.19 -8.72 -15.02
CA GLY A 105 42.81 -8.23 -15.18
C GLY A 105 42.55 -6.95 -14.37
N GLU A 106 43.02 -6.91 -13.13
CA GLU A 106 42.95 -5.73 -12.26
C GLU A 106 43.72 -4.56 -12.87
N GLU A 107 44.95 -4.80 -13.36
CA GLU A 107 45.77 -3.78 -14.01
C GLU A 107 45.11 -3.25 -15.30
N LEU A 108 44.47 -4.13 -16.08
CA LEU A 108 43.71 -3.72 -17.26
C LEU A 108 42.52 -2.83 -16.88
N LEU A 109 41.73 -3.23 -15.88
CA LEU A 109 40.60 -2.43 -15.39
C LEU A 109 41.08 -1.09 -14.85
N ASP A 110 42.12 -1.06 -14.03
CA ASP A 110 42.71 0.16 -13.47
C ASP A 110 43.26 1.09 -14.56
N SER A 111 43.84 0.53 -15.63
CA SER A 111 44.29 1.32 -16.78
C SER A 111 43.11 1.97 -17.52
N GLY A 112 42.01 1.24 -17.70
CA GLY A 112 40.78 1.76 -18.30
C GLY A 112 40.12 2.82 -17.43
N TRP A 113 40.08 2.61 -16.11
CA TRP A 113 39.60 3.59 -15.15
C TRP A 113 40.44 4.87 -15.16
N LYS A 114 41.77 4.78 -15.15
CA LYS A 114 42.66 5.95 -15.26
C LYS A 114 42.47 6.71 -16.57
N GLN A 115 42.26 5.99 -17.68
CA GLN A 115 42.02 6.61 -18.98
C GLN A 115 40.65 7.31 -19.03
N PHE A 116 39.61 6.65 -18.51
CA PHE A 116 38.28 7.19 -18.41
C PHE A 116 38.22 8.42 -17.50
N GLU A 117 38.88 8.36 -16.35
CA GLU A 117 39.07 9.50 -15.47
C GLU A 117 39.79 10.64 -16.17
N LYS A 118 40.86 10.38 -16.92
CA LYS A 118 41.55 11.43 -17.67
C LYS A 118 40.63 12.08 -18.72
N GLN A 119 39.72 11.33 -19.33
CA GLN A 119 38.71 11.84 -20.25
C GLN A 119 37.59 12.62 -19.53
N LEU A 120 37.17 12.19 -18.34
CA LEU A 120 36.19 12.89 -17.51
C LEU A 120 36.75 14.17 -16.87
N PHE A 121 37.97 14.14 -16.34
CA PHE A 121 38.63 15.23 -15.61
C PHE A 121 39.24 16.30 -16.51
N GLN A 122 39.23 16.12 -17.84
CA GLN A 122 39.36 17.25 -18.76
C GLN A 122 38.06 18.07 -18.86
N ARG A 123 36.97 17.62 -18.23
CA ARG A 123 35.66 18.31 -18.21
C ARG A 123 35.25 18.86 -16.84
N ASP A 124 35.52 18.21 -15.70
CA ASP A 124 35.31 18.76 -14.34
C ASP A 124 35.98 17.89 -13.25
N GLY A 125 36.41 18.49 -12.11
CA GLY A 125 37.39 18.01 -11.11
C GLY A 125 37.03 16.88 -10.11
N ALA A 126 38.00 16.55 -9.23
CA ALA A 126 38.55 15.22 -8.85
C ALA A 126 37.82 14.24 -7.87
N ALA A 127 38.21 12.95 -8.05
CA ALA A 127 38.51 11.88 -7.09
C ALA A 127 37.41 11.08 -6.33
N ALA A 128 36.18 11.56 -6.17
CA ALA A 128 35.11 10.77 -5.54
C ALA A 128 34.44 9.73 -6.48
N SER A 129 34.92 9.61 -7.72
CA SER A 129 34.18 9.02 -8.82
C SER A 129 34.41 7.51 -9.01
N ARG A 130 35.53 6.92 -8.59
CA ARG A 130 35.85 5.50 -8.91
C ARG A 130 34.88 4.49 -8.29
N GLU A 131 34.61 4.60 -7.00
CA GLU A 131 33.72 3.69 -6.26
C GLU A 131 32.26 3.87 -6.72
N TRP A 132 31.85 5.13 -6.90
CA TRP A 132 30.51 5.49 -7.36
C TRP A 132 30.25 5.01 -8.80
N LEU A 133 31.21 5.20 -9.71
CA LEU A 133 31.11 4.75 -11.10
C LEU A 133 31.13 3.22 -11.24
N ARG A 134 31.93 2.53 -10.42
CA ARG A 134 31.95 1.05 -10.36
C ARG A 134 30.57 0.50 -9.99
N ARG A 135 29.90 1.11 -8.99
CA ARG A 135 28.54 0.72 -8.57
C ARG A 135 27.46 1.14 -9.57
N ALA A 136 27.57 2.34 -10.14
CA ALA A 136 26.63 2.83 -11.15
C ALA A 136 26.64 1.97 -12.42
N MET A 137 27.81 1.46 -12.81
CA MET A 137 27.89 0.47 -13.89
C MET A 137 27.28 -0.86 -13.45
N ALA A 138 27.64 -1.47 -12.33
CA ALA A 138 27.02 -2.73 -11.90
C ALA A 138 25.48 -2.72 -11.86
N LEU A 139 24.86 -1.55 -11.58
CA LEU A 139 23.41 -1.34 -11.59
C LEU A 139 22.77 -1.24 -12.99
N SER A 140 23.55 -1.07 -14.05
CA SER A 140 23.05 -0.82 -15.42
C SER A 140 22.89 -2.06 -16.31
N GLY A 141 23.00 -3.26 -15.74
CA GLY A 141 22.45 -4.51 -16.28
C GLY A 141 22.43 -4.68 -17.81
N GLY A 142 23.56 -5.05 -18.41
CA GLY A 142 23.67 -6.12 -19.41
C GLY A 142 22.86 -6.13 -20.71
N GLU A 143 22.04 -5.13 -21.05
CA GLU A 143 21.45 -4.99 -22.39
C GLU A 143 22.08 -3.80 -23.12
N TRP A 144 22.00 -3.80 -24.47
CA TRP A 144 22.31 -2.67 -25.39
C TRP A 144 23.75 -2.57 -25.93
N LEU A 145 23.98 -3.23 -27.07
CA LEU A 145 24.97 -2.78 -28.07
C LEU A 145 24.55 -3.28 -29.47
N GLU A 146 23.60 -2.60 -30.10
CA GLU A 146 23.51 -2.52 -31.57
C GLU A 146 22.70 -1.30 -32.01
N ILE A 147 23.39 -0.16 -32.14
CA ILE A 147 22.96 0.93 -33.02
C ILE A 147 24.19 1.33 -33.83
N LYS A 148 24.17 1.12 -35.15
CA LYS A 148 24.87 1.99 -36.09
C LYS A 148 24.01 2.23 -37.32
N GLY A 149 23.50 3.45 -37.42
CA GLY A 149 23.15 4.10 -38.68
C GLY A 149 24.41 4.41 -39.49
N GLY A 150 24.25 4.46 -40.81
CA GLY A 150 25.33 4.41 -41.80
C GLY A 150 26.08 5.71 -42.08
N GLY A 151 27.03 5.61 -43.01
CA GLY A 151 27.74 6.73 -43.61
C GLY A 151 29.12 6.39 -44.22
N SER A 152 29.10 5.88 -45.45
CA SER A 152 30.08 6.08 -46.55
C SER A 152 31.61 6.02 -46.29
N LEU A 153 32.29 5.06 -46.95
CA LEU A 153 33.29 5.34 -48.00
C LEU A 153 33.75 4.05 -48.69
N ALA A 154 33.95 4.16 -50.01
CA ALA A 154 34.26 3.10 -50.96
C ALA A 154 35.66 2.48 -50.78
N THR A 155 35.83 1.20 -51.15
CA THR A 155 36.65 0.74 -52.32
C THR A 155 36.78 -0.79 -52.33
N ASP A 156 36.41 -1.36 -53.48
CA ASP A 156 36.95 -2.53 -54.21
C ASP A 156 37.49 -3.79 -53.50
N GLY A 157 37.03 -4.95 -53.97
CA GLY A 157 37.83 -6.19 -53.94
C GLY A 157 37.04 -7.49 -53.83
N ALA A 158 36.87 -8.16 -54.97
CA ALA A 158 36.19 -9.43 -55.22
C ALA A 158 36.47 -10.60 -54.25
N GLY A 159 35.46 -11.47 -54.04
CA GLY A 159 35.66 -12.80 -53.44
C GLY A 159 34.36 -13.54 -53.16
N THR A 160 33.95 -14.37 -54.11
CA THR A 160 32.73 -15.21 -54.17
C THR A 160 32.58 -16.29 -53.09
N THR A 161 31.33 -16.79 -52.98
CA THR A 161 30.80 -18.02 -52.33
C THR A 161 30.25 -17.82 -50.91
N GLY A 162 29.04 -18.27 -50.53
CA GLY A 162 27.96 -19.00 -51.19
C GLY A 162 26.83 -19.25 -50.15
N ASN A 163 25.59 -19.04 -50.58
CA ASN A 163 24.28 -19.37 -49.97
C ASN A 163 24.21 -19.93 -48.54
N TYR A 164 23.49 -19.22 -47.66
CA TYR A 164 22.18 -19.60 -47.06
C TYR A 164 21.93 -18.66 -45.87
N GLY A 165 21.25 -17.54 -46.10
CA GLY A 165 20.97 -16.56 -45.04
C GLY A 165 19.88 -15.57 -45.43
N LYS A 166 18.63 -16.02 -45.43
CA LYS A 166 17.44 -15.16 -45.41
C LYS A 166 16.28 -15.90 -44.74
N ALA A 167 16.24 -15.83 -43.41
CA ALA A 167 15.01 -15.78 -42.60
C ALA A 167 15.42 -15.80 -41.12
N GLY A 168 15.04 -14.79 -40.35
CA GLY A 168 15.11 -14.83 -38.89
C GLY A 168 16.09 -13.84 -38.25
N MET A 169 16.10 -12.60 -38.70
CA MET A 169 16.66 -11.50 -37.92
C MET A 169 15.55 -10.45 -37.81
N ASP A 170 14.78 -10.50 -36.71
CA ASP A 170 13.89 -9.41 -36.31
C ASP A 170 13.51 -9.52 -34.83
N MET A 171 13.66 -8.38 -34.13
CA MET A 171 12.99 -7.96 -32.89
C MET A 171 13.38 -8.61 -31.54
N ALA A 172 14.33 -7.99 -30.81
CA ALA A 172 14.30 -8.01 -29.35
C ALA A 172 13.13 -7.12 -28.88
N LYS A 173 11.99 -7.73 -28.54
CA LYS A 173 10.79 -7.03 -28.10
C LYS A 173 11.03 -6.35 -26.75
N LYS A 174 10.89 -5.03 -26.73
CA LYS A 174 10.62 -4.25 -25.51
C LYS A 174 9.50 -4.96 -24.74
N ASN A 175 9.68 -5.23 -23.45
CA ASN A 175 8.65 -5.91 -22.64
C ASN A 175 7.47 -4.95 -22.43
N ASP A 176 6.54 -4.96 -23.37
CA ASP A 176 5.34 -4.13 -23.46
C ASP A 176 4.20 -4.62 -22.56
N PHE A 177 4.43 -5.68 -21.77
CA PHE A 177 3.41 -6.37 -20.99
C PHE A 177 2.63 -5.45 -20.04
N PHE A 178 3.26 -4.39 -19.52
CA PHE A 178 2.62 -3.42 -18.63
C PHE A 178 2.28 -2.08 -19.30
N GLU A 179 2.65 -1.88 -20.58
CA GLU A 179 2.32 -0.66 -21.30
C GLU A 179 0.83 -0.67 -21.68
N ILE A 180 0.12 0.45 -21.47
CA ILE A 180 -1.22 0.65 -22.05
C ILE A 180 -1.04 0.88 -23.54
N THR A 181 -1.07 -0.19 -24.31
CA THR A 181 -0.86 -0.15 -25.76
C THR A 181 -2.07 0.48 -26.48
N PRO A 182 -1.90 0.96 -27.72
CA PRO A 182 -3.02 1.42 -28.54
C PRO A 182 -4.11 0.36 -28.74
N GLU A 183 -3.72 -0.92 -28.73
CA GLU A 183 -4.66 -2.04 -28.76
C GLU A 183 -5.52 -2.08 -27.50
N ILE A 184 -4.92 -1.97 -26.31
CA ILE A 184 -5.65 -1.91 -25.03
C ILE A 184 -6.55 -0.68 -24.99
N LEU A 185 -6.11 0.48 -25.49
CA LEU A 185 -6.97 1.67 -25.58
C LEU A 185 -8.20 1.42 -26.45
N ARG A 186 -8.01 0.84 -27.65
CA ARG A 186 -9.13 0.49 -28.54
C ARG A 186 -10.08 -0.54 -27.90
N LEU A 187 -9.54 -1.55 -27.22
CA LEU A 187 -10.35 -2.53 -26.49
C LEU A 187 -11.10 -1.88 -25.32
N SER A 188 -10.50 -0.89 -24.66
CA SER A 188 -11.15 -0.13 -23.58
C SER A 188 -12.31 0.73 -24.09
N GLU A 189 -12.18 1.33 -25.28
CA GLU A 189 -13.28 2.04 -25.94
C GLU A 189 -14.44 1.09 -26.25
N ALA A 190 -14.14 -0.14 -26.68
CA ALA A 190 -15.16 -1.16 -26.88
C ALA A 190 -15.86 -1.54 -25.57
N CYS A 191 -15.13 -1.71 -24.46
CA CYS A 191 -15.74 -1.90 -23.13
C CYS A 191 -16.66 -0.73 -22.76
N VAL A 192 -16.22 0.52 -22.92
CA VAL A 192 -17.04 1.70 -22.61
C VAL A 192 -18.30 1.76 -23.48
N ALA A 193 -18.18 1.46 -24.78
CA ALA A 193 -19.30 1.49 -25.71
C ALA A 193 -20.35 0.40 -25.42
N HIS A 194 -19.94 -0.75 -24.85
CA HIS A 194 -20.83 -1.90 -24.65
C HIS A 194 -21.28 -2.13 -23.21
N ASP A 195 -20.52 -1.68 -22.21
CA ASP A 195 -20.80 -1.92 -20.79
C ASP A 195 -21.43 -0.72 -20.07
N ALA A 196 -21.60 0.42 -20.76
CA ALA A 196 -22.29 1.58 -20.20
C ALA A 196 -23.79 1.30 -20.01
N ILE A 197 -24.24 1.42 -18.76
CA ILE A 197 -25.66 1.31 -18.39
C ILE A 197 -26.25 2.71 -18.28
N ASP A 198 -27.28 3.00 -19.08
CA ASP A 198 -28.05 4.24 -18.96
C ASP A 198 -28.61 4.37 -17.52
N PRO A 199 -28.25 5.44 -16.77
CA PRO A 199 -28.76 5.68 -15.43
C PRO A 199 -30.29 5.68 -15.32
N SER A 200 -31.01 6.02 -16.39
CA SER A 200 -32.48 6.02 -16.43
C SER A 200 -33.08 4.64 -16.16
N LEU A 201 -32.34 3.57 -16.47
CA LEU A 201 -32.78 2.18 -16.30
C LEU A 201 -32.87 1.76 -14.83
N TYR A 202 -32.08 2.38 -13.94
CA TYR A 202 -32.20 2.13 -12.50
C TYR A 202 -33.56 2.61 -11.98
N VAL A 203 -34.05 3.74 -12.48
CA VAL A 203 -35.40 4.24 -12.15
C VAL A 203 -36.47 3.35 -12.77
N LYS A 204 -36.33 3.02 -14.06
CA LYS A 204 -37.29 2.18 -14.80
C LYS A 204 -37.53 0.81 -14.15
N TYR A 205 -36.48 0.20 -13.60
CA TYR A 205 -36.53 -1.14 -13.03
C TYR A 205 -36.46 -1.16 -11.49
N ASP A 206 -36.58 -0.01 -10.84
CA ASP A 206 -36.46 0.18 -9.39
C ASP A 206 -35.20 -0.45 -8.76
N VAL A 207 -34.07 -0.39 -9.47
CA VAL A 207 -32.80 -0.93 -8.99
C VAL A 207 -32.12 0.09 -8.08
N LYS A 208 -31.92 -0.27 -6.82
CA LYS A 208 -31.28 0.56 -5.79
C LYS A 208 -29.76 0.60 -6.00
N ARG A 209 -29.27 1.56 -6.80
CA ARG A 209 -27.85 1.68 -7.17
C ARG A 209 -26.99 1.82 -5.91
N GLY A 210 -26.06 0.88 -5.71
CA GLY A 210 -25.22 0.85 -4.51
C GLY A 210 -25.98 0.55 -3.22
N LEU A 211 -27.12 -0.16 -3.30
CA LEU A 211 -28.03 -0.44 -2.20
C LEU A 211 -28.55 0.84 -1.54
N ARG A 212 -28.91 1.84 -2.35
CA ARG A 212 -29.51 3.11 -1.92
C ARG A 212 -30.73 3.47 -2.75
N ASP A 213 -31.70 4.13 -2.13
CA ASP A 213 -32.83 4.73 -2.83
C ASP A 213 -32.45 6.05 -3.53
N LEU A 214 -33.42 6.67 -4.22
CA LEU A 214 -33.21 7.91 -4.98
C LEU A 214 -32.83 9.11 -4.10
N ASN A 215 -33.15 9.05 -2.81
CA ASN A 215 -32.78 10.07 -1.82
C ASN A 215 -31.43 9.74 -1.15
N GLY A 216 -30.78 8.65 -1.55
CA GLY A 216 -29.49 8.19 -1.00
C GLY A 216 -29.61 7.39 0.29
N LYS A 217 -30.83 7.10 0.78
CA LYS A 217 -31.05 6.28 1.98
C LYS A 217 -30.65 4.83 1.69
N GLY A 218 -29.88 4.24 2.59
CA GLY A 218 -29.43 2.85 2.46
C GLY A 218 -30.60 1.86 2.52
N VAL A 219 -30.52 0.80 1.73
CA VAL A 219 -31.41 -0.36 1.82
C VAL A 219 -31.03 -1.20 3.03
N VAL A 220 -32.02 -1.67 3.78
CA VAL A 220 -31.81 -2.67 4.84
C VAL A 220 -31.46 -4.00 4.18
N ALA A 221 -30.17 -4.34 4.16
CA ALA A 221 -29.64 -5.52 3.47
C ALA A 221 -29.54 -6.76 4.37
N GLY A 222 -29.57 -6.58 5.69
CA GLY A 222 -29.44 -7.65 6.68
C GLY A 222 -29.81 -7.17 8.08
N LEU A 223 -29.85 -8.11 9.02
CA LEU A 223 -30.06 -7.86 10.45
C LEU A 223 -28.74 -8.12 11.18
N THR A 224 -28.51 -7.40 12.27
CA THR A 224 -27.31 -7.62 13.10
C THR A 224 -27.59 -7.22 14.54
N GLU A 225 -26.96 -7.93 15.48
CA GLU A 225 -26.90 -7.57 16.89
C GLU A 225 -25.55 -6.93 17.28
N ILE A 226 -24.60 -6.82 16.34
CA ILE A 226 -23.23 -6.34 16.63
C ILE A 226 -23.19 -4.86 16.94
N SER A 227 -23.79 -4.04 16.07
CA SER A 227 -23.78 -2.59 16.20
C SER A 227 -24.98 -1.93 15.54
N ASP A 228 -25.36 -0.76 16.06
CA ASP A 228 -26.44 0.06 15.53
C ASP A 228 -26.00 1.52 15.40
N ILE A 229 -26.53 2.20 14.39
CA ILE A 229 -26.27 3.61 14.12
C ILE A 229 -27.59 4.34 13.98
N ILE A 230 -27.82 5.31 14.87
CA ILE A 230 -28.98 6.17 14.81
C ILE A 230 -28.54 7.55 14.31
N SER A 231 -29.13 7.98 13.20
CA SER A 231 -28.88 9.30 12.59
C SER A 231 -30.15 10.06 12.24
N SER A 232 -31.32 9.45 12.47
CA SER A 232 -32.64 10.03 12.23
C SER A 232 -33.69 9.36 13.11
N LYS A 233 -34.73 10.11 13.48
CA LYS A 233 -35.86 9.64 14.29
C LYS A 233 -37.18 9.99 13.59
N GLU A 234 -38.20 9.17 13.81
CA GLU A 234 -39.56 9.46 13.36
C GLU A 234 -40.21 10.43 14.37
N VAL A 235 -40.62 11.61 13.89
CA VAL A 235 -41.35 12.61 14.68
C VAL A 235 -42.60 12.98 13.90
N ASN A 236 -43.78 12.70 14.46
CA ASN A 236 -45.07 12.96 13.81
C ASN A 236 -45.25 12.29 12.42
N GLY A 237 -44.60 11.15 12.18
CA GLY A 237 -44.64 10.43 10.91
C GLY A 237 -43.71 10.98 9.82
N GLU A 238 -42.83 11.92 10.18
CA GLU A 238 -41.74 12.39 9.33
C GLU A 238 -40.38 11.97 9.90
N THR A 239 -39.49 11.51 9.02
CA THR A 239 -38.10 11.21 9.38
C THR A 239 -37.31 12.52 9.53
N VAL A 240 -36.88 12.85 10.76
CA VAL A 240 -36.05 14.03 11.06
C VAL A 240 -34.63 13.59 11.43
N SER A 241 -33.61 14.30 10.94
CA SER A 241 -32.21 14.04 11.34
C SER A 241 -31.99 14.33 12.83
N CYS A 242 -31.16 13.52 13.48
CA CYS A 242 -30.76 13.74 14.87
C CYS A 242 -29.23 13.69 15.04
N GLU A 243 -28.77 14.02 16.25
CA GLU A 243 -27.39 13.77 16.68
C GLU A 243 -27.05 12.29 16.45
N GLY A 244 -25.82 12.02 16.01
CA GLY A 244 -25.38 10.66 15.74
C GLY A 244 -25.23 9.86 17.03
N GLU A 245 -25.79 8.65 17.04
CA GLU A 245 -25.61 7.68 18.11
C GLU A 245 -24.99 6.41 17.50
N LEU A 246 -24.07 5.79 18.24
CA LEU A 246 -23.40 4.54 17.85
C LEU A 246 -23.45 3.60 19.04
N TYR A 247 -23.96 2.40 18.80
CA TYR A 247 -24.09 1.36 19.81
C TYR A 247 -23.26 0.15 19.43
N TYR A 248 -22.51 -0.39 20.38
CA TYR A 248 -21.88 -1.71 20.29
C TYR A 248 -22.63 -2.66 21.22
N ARG A 249 -23.26 -3.70 20.67
CA ARG A 249 -24.11 -4.64 21.43
C ARG A 249 -25.12 -3.93 22.35
N GLY A 250 -25.70 -2.83 21.87
CA GLY A 250 -26.67 -2.02 22.63
C GLY A 250 -26.07 -1.05 23.66
N ILE A 251 -24.75 -0.99 23.82
CA ILE A 251 -24.08 -0.02 24.69
C ILE A 251 -23.65 1.20 23.87
N ASP A 252 -24.07 2.40 24.29
CA ASP A 252 -23.67 3.67 23.66
C ASP A 252 -22.14 3.82 23.73
N ILE A 253 -21.51 4.11 22.59
CA ILE A 253 -20.07 4.33 22.48
C ILE A 253 -19.57 5.41 23.45
N LYS A 254 -20.39 6.43 23.74
CA LYS A 254 -20.06 7.50 24.69
C LYS A 254 -20.03 6.99 26.14
N GLU A 255 -20.88 6.02 26.49
CA GLU A 255 -20.88 5.41 27.83
C GLU A 255 -19.74 4.40 27.96
N LEU A 256 -19.53 3.56 26.93
CA LEU A 256 -18.43 2.61 26.87
C LEU A 256 -17.08 3.31 27.05
N THR A 257 -16.83 4.35 26.25
CA THR A 257 -15.58 5.12 26.32
C THR A 257 -15.40 5.82 27.66
N ARG A 258 -16.44 6.50 28.17
CA ARG A 258 -16.39 7.14 29.49
C ARG A 258 -16.06 6.15 30.61
N GLY A 259 -16.58 4.92 30.54
CA GLY A 259 -16.35 3.87 31.54
C GLY A 259 -14.86 3.58 31.72
N PHE A 260 -14.20 3.09 30.68
CA PHE A 260 -12.77 2.73 30.78
C PHE A 260 -11.86 3.95 30.94
N ILE A 261 -12.21 5.12 30.39
CA ILE A 261 -11.44 6.37 30.59
C ILE A 261 -11.44 6.77 32.07
N ARG A 262 -12.61 6.80 32.72
CA ARG A 262 -12.75 7.16 34.14
C ARG A 262 -11.96 6.22 35.05
N GLU A 263 -11.95 4.94 34.70
CA GLU A 263 -11.26 3.89 35.45
C GLU A 263 -9.78 3.75 35.07
N LYS A 264 -9.27 4.57 34.14
CA LYS A 264 -7.90 4.51 33.62
C LYS A 264 -7.54 3.10 33.12
N ARG A 265 -8.45 2.48 32.38
CA ARG A 265 -8.27 1.17 31.72
C ARG A 265 -8.15 1.34 30.21
N PHE A 266 -7.52 0.36 29.58
CA PHE A 266 -7.54 0.21 28.12
C PHE A 266 -8.86 -0.46 27.74
N GLY A 267 -9.50 0.05 26.70
CA GLY A 267 -10.85 -0.32 26.27
C GLY A 267 -10.87 -1.24 25.06
N PHE A 268 -9.78 -1.39 24.29
CA PHE A 268 -9.84 -2.16 23.04
C PHE A 268 -10.12 -3.64 23.28
N GLU A 269 -9.39 -4.33 24.18
CA GLU A 269 -9.64 -5.74 24.47
C GLU A 269 -11.04 -5.99 25.05
N GLU A 270 -11.53 -5.08 25.90
CA GLU A 270 -12.90 -5.10 26.43
C GLU A 270 -13.95 -4.94 25.31
N THR A 271 -13.68 -4.05 24.35
CA THR A 271 -14.54 -3.83 23.18
C THR A 271 -14.55 -5.05 22.26
N VAL A 272 -13.40 -5.67 22.02
CA VAL A 272 -13.32 -6.93 21.24
C VAL A 272 -14.15 -8.02 21.92
N TYR A 273 -14.02 -8.16 23.24
CA TYR A 273 -14.82 -9.13 24.02
C TYR A 273 -16.32 -8.85 23.86
N LEU A 274 -16.74 -7.58 24.05
CA LEU A 274 -18.12 -7.16 23.87
C LEU A 274 -18.65 -7.52 22.48
N LEU A 275 -17.93 -7.14 21.42
CA LEU A 275 -18.38 -7.39 20.05
C LEU A 275 -18.52 -8.89 19.75
N LEU A 276 -17.57 -9.73 20.18
CA LEU A 276 -17.61 -11.17 19.93
C LEU A 276 -18.66 -11.90 20.78
N PHE A 277 -18.82 -11.54 22.05
CA PHE A 277 -19.57 -12.34 23.01
C PHE A 277 -20.90 -11.72 23.45
N GLY A 278 -21.19 -10.48 23.05
CA GLY A 278 -22.46 -9.81 23.33
C GLY A 278 -22.56 -9.15 24.70
N THR A 279 -21.61 -9.38 25.61
CA THR A 279 -21.61 -8.86 26.98
C THR A 279 -20.25 -8.29 27.36
N LEU A 280 -20.22 -7.39 28.34
CA LEU A 280 -18.96 -6.92 28.92
C LEU A 280 -18.35 -8.01 29.82
N PRO A 281 -17.03 -8.20 29.80
CA PRO A 281 -16.36 -9.16 30.67
C PRO A 281 -16.35 -8.65 32.12
N ASN A 282 -16.48 -9.56 33.08
CA ASN A 282 -16.08 -9.30 34.46
C ASN A 282 -14.53 -9.26 34.58
N GLN A 283 -14.02 -8.91 35.76
CA GLN A 283 -12.56 -8.77 35.97
C GLN A 283 -11.79 -10.07 35.66
N ALA A 284 -12.31 -11.24 36.06
CA ALA A 284 -11.63 -12.51 35.82
C ALA A 284 -11.64 -12.87 34.34
N GLU A 285 -12.78 -12.71 33.67
CA GLU A 285 -12.94 -12.91 32.22
C GLU A 285 -12.03 -11.97 31.43
N SER A 286 -11.92 -10.70 31.83
CA SER A 286 -11.06 -9.71 31.19
C SER A 286 -9.59 -10.12 31.26
N GLU A 287 -9.12 -10.56 32.43
CA GLU A 287 -7.73 -10.99 32.60
C GLU A 287 -7.42 -12.30 31.86
N GLU A 288 -8.37 -13.25 31.83
CA GLU A 288 -8.24 -14.46 31.01
C GLU A 288 -8.19 -14.12 29.51
N PHE A 289 -9.07 -13.23 29.06
CA PHE A 289 -9.14 -12.82 27.66
C PHE A 289 -7.87 -12.10 27.19
N LYS A 290 -7.33 -11.19 28.01
CA LYS A 290 -6.04 -10.53 27.71
C LYS A 290 -4.90 -11.54 27.60
N LYS A 291 -4.83 -12.52 28.51
CA LYS A 291 -3.83 -13.61 28.44
C LYS A 291 -4.00 -14.46 27.19
N LEU A 292 -5.24 -14.72 26.77
CA LEU A 292 -5.54 -15.46 25.56
C LEU A 292 -5.07 -14.70 24.30
N LEU A 293 -5.41 -13.42 24.17
CA LEU A 293 -4.91 -12.58 23.06
C LEU A 293 -3.39 -12.48 23.06
N SER A 294 -2.79 -12.30 24.24
CA SER A 294 -1.34 -12.25 24.44
C SER A 294 -0.65 -13.53 23.93
N LYS A 295 -1.21 -14.70 24.23
CA LYS A 295 -0.72 -15.99 23.70
C LYS A 295 -0.73 -16.04 22.17
N TYR A 296 -1.75 -15.49 21.53
CA TYR A 296 -1.87 -15.46 20.07
C TYR A 296 -0.97 -14.43 19.39
N ARG A 297 -0.27 -13.57 20.14
CA ARG A 297 0.71 -12.63 19.57
C ARG A 297 2.03 -13.32 19.15
N THR A 298 2.02 -14.61 18.80
CA THR A 298 3.20 -15.34 18.35
C THR A 298 3.06 -15.71 16.88
N LEU A 299 3.92 -15.16 16.02
CA LEU A 299 4.00 -15.54 14.62
C LEU A 299 4.75 -16.88 14.44
N PRO A 300 4.48 -17.64 13.36
CA PRO A 300 5.31 -18.79 13.00
C PRO A 300 6.79 -18.40 12.87
N THR A 301 7.71 -19.28 13.28
CA THR A 301 9.14 -18.95 13.51
C THR A 301 9.82 -18.22 12.35
N ASN A 302 9.57 -18.63 11.10
CA ASN A 302 10.20 -18.02 9.93
C ASN A 302 9.30 -17.01 9.20
N PHE A 303 8.11 -16.71 9.71
CA PHE A 303 7.09 -15.92 9.00
C PHE A 303 7.60 -14.52 8.64
N VAL A 304 8.30 -13.85 9.57
CA VAL A 304 8.84 -12.50 9.32
C VAL A 304 9.85 -12.52 8.16
N ARG A 305 10.79 -13.46 8.17
CA ARG A 305 11.81 -13.59 7.12
C ARG A 305 11.22 -14.01 5.78
N ASP A 306 10.34 -15.01 5.79
CA ASP A 306 9.88 -15.69 4.57
C ASP A 306 8.71 -14.95 3.89
N VAL A 307 7.95 -14.15 4.65
CA VAL A 307 6.72 -13.48 4.17
C VAL A 307 6.81 -11.96 4.30
N VAL A 308 7.12 -11.44 5.49
CA VAL A 308 7.07 -9.99 5.74
C VAL A 308 8.19 -9.27 5.00
N MET A 309 9.42 -9.79 5.07
CA MET A 309 10.58 -9.22 4.39
C MET A 309 10.62 -9.54 2.89
N LYS A 310 9.75 -10.40 2.38
CA LYS A 310 9.76 -10.80 0.98
C LYS A 310 8.99 -9.80 0.13
N ALA A 311 9.67 -9.14 -0.80
CA ALA A 311 9.10 -8.08 -1.65
C ALA A 311 8.23 -7.08 -0.84
N PRO A 312 8.84 -6.30 0.07
CA PRO A 312 8.15 -5.24 0.78
C PRO A 312 7.59 -4.21 -0.20
N THR A 313 6.47 -3.58 0.14
CA THR A 313 5.82 -2.59 -0.73
C THR A 313 5.23 -1.48 0.11
N SER A 314 5.03 -0.28 -0.44
CA SER A 314 4.34 0.81 0.26
C SER A 314 2.85 0.54 0.53
N ASP A 315 2.26 -0.43 -0.16
CA ASP A 315 0.85 -0.81 0.00
C ASP A 315 0.68 -1.76 1.19
N MET A 316 0.62 -1.18 2.39
CA MET A 316 0.47 -1.92 3.64
C MET A 316 -0.81 -2.76 3.70
N MET A 317 -1.87 -2.37 3.00
CA MET A 317 -3.11 -3.14 2.96
C MET A 317 -2.94 -4.45 2.17
N ASN A 318 -2.23 -4.40 1.04
CA ASN A 318 -1.85 -5.61 0.32
C ASN A 318 -0.85 -6.46 1.12
N THR A 319 0.10 -5.85 1.84
CA THR A 319 1.02 -6.56 2.74
C THR A 319 0.26 -7.32 3.83
N LEU A 320 -0.73 -6.68 4.46
CA LEU A 320 -1.62 -7.32 5.42
C LEU A 320 -2.42 -8.47 4.79
N ALA A 321 -3.09 -8.24 3.65
CA ALA A 321 -3.89 -9.26 2.99
C ALA A 321 -3.06 -10.48 2.57
N ARG A 322 -1.85 -10.25 2.02
CA ARG A 322 -0.88 -11.31 1.72
C ARG A 322 -0.50 -12.10 2.97
N SER A 323 -0.24 -11.40 4.07
CA SER A 323 0.13 -12.04 5.33
C SER A 323 -1.01 -12.90 5.88
N VAL A 324 -2.24 -12.41 5.86
CA VAL A 324 -3.44 -13.17 6.27
C VAL A 324 -3.61 -14.45 5.43
N LEU A 325 -3.55 -14.34 4.11
CA LEU A 325 -3.63 -15.51 3.22
C LEU A 325 -2.44 -16.45 3.35
N THR A 326 -1.30 -15.95 3.82
CA THR A 326 -0.15 -16.82 4.10
C THR A 326 -0.31 -17.54 5.44
N LEU A 327 -0.88 -16.90 6.46
CA LEU A 327 -1.20 -17.55 7.74
C LEU A 327 -2.13 -18.74 7.57
N TYR A 328 -3.07 -18.69 6.62
CA TYR A 328 -3.89 -19.84 6.21
C TYR A 328 -3.03 -21.09 5.94
N ALA A 329 -1.87 -20.95 5.30
CA ALA A 329 -1.00 -22.08 4.98
C ALA A 329 -0.24 -22.66 6.19
N TYR A 330 -0.19 -21.92 7.31
CA TYR A 330 0.42 -22.37 8.57
C TYR A 330 -0.59 -22.96 9.56
N ASP A 331 -1.89 -22.88 9.27
CA ASP A 331 -2.96 -23.40 10.11
C ASP A 331 -3.43 -24.78 9.62
N GLU A 332 -3.18 -25.83 10.40
CA GLU A 332 -3.62 -27.21 10.08
C GLU A 332 -5.14 -27.35 10.00
N LYS A 333 -5.89 -26.42 10.59
CA LYS A 333 -7.36 -26.38 10.59
C LYS A 333 -7.91 -25.18 9.81
N ALA A 334 -7.16 -24.67 8.84
CA ALA A 334 -7.53 -23.46 8.11
C ALA A 334 -8.96 -23.49 7.54
N THR A 335 -9.40 -24.62 6.99
CA THR A 335 -10.72 -24.79 6.35
C THR A 335 -11.82 -25.27 7.31
N ASP A 336 -11.53 -25.54 8.59
CA ASP A 336 -12.53 -25.97 9.56
C ASP A 336 -13.36 -24.75 10.01
N THR A 337 -14.56 -24.64 9.45
CA THR A 337 -15.50 -23.54 9.70
C THR A 337 -16.38 -23.76 10.93
N SER A 338 -16.08 -24.76 11.78
CA SER A 338 -16.79 -24.93 13.04
C SER A 338 -16.64 -23.70 13.93
N ILE A 339 -17.71 -23.35 14.65
CA ILE A 339 -17.76 -22.18 15.54
C ILE A 339 -16.51 -22.07 16.45
N PRO A 340 -16.05 -23.14 17.14
CA PRO A 340 -14.87 -23.04 18.00
C PRO A 340 -13.59 -22.71 17.23
N ASN A 341 -13.38 -23.30 16.04
CA ASN A 341 -12.17 -23.06 15.27
C ASN A 341 -12.19 -21.71 14.56
N THR A 342 -13.33 -21.28 14.01
CA THR A 342 -13.47 -19.94 13.44
C THR A 342 -13.24 -18.86 14.51
N LEU A 343 -13.79 -19.03 15.71
CA LEU A 343 -13.52 -18.11 16.83
C LEU A 343 -12.03 -18.07 17.19
N ARG A 344 -11.36 -19.24 17.24
CA ARG A 344 -9.90 -19.31 17.46
C ARG A 344 -9.14 -18.52 16.40
N GLN A 345 -9.45 -18.72 15.12
CA GLN A 345 -8.82 -18.01 13.99
C GLN A 345 -9.07 -16.50 14.06
N CYS A 346 -10.29 -16.07 14.39
CA CYS A 346 -10.62 -14.67 14.60
C CYS A 346 -9.76 -14.04 15.71
N LEU A 347 -9.68 -14.68 16.88
CA LEU A 347 -8.86 -14.19 18.01
C LEU A 347 -7.37 -14.16 17.66
N GLU A 348 -6.88 -15.16 16.93
CA GLU A 348 -5.52 -15.21 16.42
C GLU A 348 -5.23 -14.03 15.50
N MET A 349 -6.08 -13.79 14.51
CA MET A 349 -5.90 -12.67 13.58
C MET A 349 -6.01 -11.32 14.28
N ILE A 350 -6.97 -11.13 15.20
CA ILE A 350 -7.08 -9.90 16.00
C ILE A 350 -5.76 -9.61 16.74
N ALA A 351 -5.15 -10.63 17.34
CA ALA A 351 -3.88 -10.49 18.05
C ALA A 351 -2.66 -10.25 17.13
N LEU A 352 -2.66 -10.83 15.93
CA LEU A 352 -1.52 -10.76 15.00
C LEU A 352 -1.52 -9.51 14.10
N PHE A 353 -2.68 -8.91 13.81
CA PHE A 353 -2.80 -7.76 12.92
C PHE A 353 -1.83 -6.60 13.23
N PRO A 354 -1.68 -6.18 14.51
CA PRO A 354 -0.67 -5.20 14.89
C PRO A 354 0.75 -5.55 14.45
N GLN A 355 1.19 -6.78 14.69
CA GLN A 355 2.53 -7.25 14.32
C GLN A 355 2.70 -7.28 12.80
N LEU A 356 1.71 -7.81 12.07
CA LEU A 356 1.78 -7.93 10.61
C LEU A 356 1.95 -6.56 9.94
N ALA A 357 1.21 -5.56 10.39
CA ALA A 357 1.30 -4.22 9.83
C ALA A 357 2.58 -3.49 10.26
N VAL A 358 2.94 -3.52 11.54
CA VAL A 358 4.17 -2.86 12.01
C VAL A 358 5.41 -3.49 11.37
N TYR A 359 5.53 -4.81 11.36
CA TYR A 359 6.68 -5.48 10.74
C TYR A 359 6.69 -5.30 9.22
N GLY A 360 5.52 -5.29 8.58
CA GLY A 360 5.39 -4.94 7.16
C GLY A 360 5.91 -3.55 6.84
N TYR A 361 5.60 -2.57 7.69
CA TYR A 361 6.13 -1.22 7.58
C TYR A 361 7.64 -1.18 7.81
N GLN A 362 8.17 -1.81 8.86
CA GLN A 362 9.62 -1.83 9.11
C GLN A 362 10.39 -2.43 7.94
N ALA A 363 9.89 -3.53 7.37
CA ALA A 363 10.51 -4.17 6.21
C ALA A 363 10.51 -3.24 4.99
N TYR A 364 9.40 -2.53 4.72
CA TYR A 364 9.29 -1.58 3.64
C TYR A 364 10.16 -0.32 3.85
N ALA A 365 10.16 0.25 5.05
CA ALA A 365 10.94 1.45 5.36
C ALA A 365 12.44 1.20 5.19
N HIS A 366 12.92 0.03 5.65
CA HIS A 366 14.30 -0.41 5.42
C HIS A 366 14.57 -0.72 3.93
N ASP A 367 13.65 -1.37 3.22
CA ASP A 367 13.84 -1.70 1.79
C ASP A 367 13.98 -0.44 0.91
N VAL A 368 13.20 0.60 1.20
CA VAL A 368 13.22 1.85 0.42
C VAL A 368 14.42 2.75 0.74
N ASP A 369 14.91 2.72 1.99
CA ASP A 369 16.03 3.55 2.42
C ASP A 369 16.86 2.86 3.53
N PRO A 370 17.66 1.84 3.17
CA PRO A 370 18.40 1.03 4.15
C PRO A 370 19.54 1.80 4.83
N GLU A 371 19.98 2.93 4.25
CA GLU A 371 21.03 3.77 4.84
C GLU A 371 20.52 4.60 6.03
N ASN A 372 19.26 5.04 5.98
CA ASN A 372 18.66 5.87 7.03
C ASN A 372 17.68 5.11 7.93
N ASN A 373 17.13 3.97 7.47
CA ASN A 373 16.16 3.17 8.22
C ASN A 373 16.74 1.81 8.59
N SER A 374 17.27 1.68 9.82
CA SER A 374 17.65 0.38 10.38
C SER A 374 16.45 -0.57 10.43
N PHE A 375 16.64 -1.82 9.99
CA PHE A 375 15.63 -2.85 10.19
C PHE A 375 15.68 -3.39 11.63
N PHE A 376 14.58 -3.25 12.36
CA PHE A 376 14.42 -3.83 13.69
C PHE A 376 13.06 -4.51 13.82
N ILE A 377 13.02 -5.52 14.69
CA ILE A 377 11.82 -6.26 15.04
C ILE A 377 11.81 -6.37 16.56
N HIS A 378 10.91 -5.64 17.20
CA HIS A 378 10.64 -5.79 18.63
C HIS A 378 9.51 -6.80 18.81
N ALA A 379 9.73 -7.82 19.63
CA ALA A 379 8.69 -8.79 19.94
C ALA A 379 7.59 -8.12 20.80
N PRO A 380 6.30 -8.47 20.59
CA PRO A 380 5.24 -7.97 21.45
C PRO A 380 5.47 -8.43 22.90
N ARG A 381 5.12 -7.55 23.84
CA ARG A 381 5.23 -7.83 25.27
C ARG A 381 3.90 -8.35 25.83
N PRO A 382 3.91 -9.48 26.58
CA PRO A 382 2.69 -10.10 27.07
C PRO A 382 1.83 -9.24 27.99
N GLU A 383 2.47 -8.37 28.77
CA GLU A 383 1.86 -7.50 29.78
C GLU A 383 1.25 -6.22 29.20
N LEU A 384 1.61 -5.86 27.96
CA LEU A 384 1.14 -4.65 27.31
C LEU A 384 -0.21 -4.87 26.61
N SER A 385 -1.05 -3.84 26.61
CA SER A 385 -2.26 -3.81 25.77
C SER A 385 -1.91 -3.82 24.28
N THR A 386 -2.93 -3.92 23.43
CA THR A 386 -2.77 -3.92 21.98
C THR A 386 -2.22 -2.58 21.48
N ALA A 387 -2.76 -1.46 21.99
CA ALA A 387 -2.28 -0.12 21.65
C ALA A 387 -0.82 0.09 22.08
N GLU A 388 -0.48 -0.31 23.30
CA GLU A 388 0.89 -0.25 23.81
C GLU A 388 1.85 -1.09 22.99
N ASN A 389 1.45 -2.31 22.60
CA ASN A 389 2.26 -3.15 21.73
C ASN A 389 2.50 -2.52 20.35
N ILE A 390 1.52 -1.82 19.78
CA ILE A 390 1.72 -1.11 18.50
C ILE A 390 2.82 -0.06 18.65
N LEU A 391 2.75 0.80 19.67
CA LEU A 391 3.75 1.85 19.89
C LEU A 391 5.12 1.27 20.24
N HIS A 392 5.14 0.24 21.11
CA HIS A 392 6.33 -0.51 21.47
C HIS A 392 7.05 -1.05 20.24
N MET A 393 6.35 -1.75 19.36
CA MET A 393 6.95 -2.40 18.20
C MET A 393 7.33 -1.42 17.09
N LEU A 394 6.61 -0.30 16.98
CA LEU A 394 6.82 0.69 15.91
C LEU A 394 8.05 1.56 16.14
N ARG A 395 8.35 1.90 17.40
CA ARG A 395 9.38 2.88 17.74
C ARG A 395 10.72 2.21 18.05
N ILE A 396 11.80 2.75 17.50
CA ILE A 396 13.14 2.19 17.65
C ILE A 396 13.59 2.10 19.13
N ASP A 397 13.20 3.09 19.94
CA ASP A 397 13.52 3.21 21.35
C ASP A 397 12.49 2.55 22.28
N ASN A 398 11.43 1.95 21.72
CA ASN A 398 10.32 1.34 22.43
C ASN A 398 9.52 2.28 23.35
N SER A 399 9.74 3.60 23.27
CA SER A 399 9.23 4.55 24.26
C SER A 399 7.89 5.16 23.82
N TYR A 400 7.00 5.38 24.78
CA TYR A 400 5.74 6.10 24.59
C TYR A 400 5.22 6.63 25.93
N THR A 401 4.39 7.67 25.87
CA THR A 401 3.69 8.21 27.05
C THR A 401 2.39 7.46 27.30
N GLU A 402 1.89 7.49 28.53
CA GLU A 402 0.57 6.92 28.82
C GLU A 402 -0.52 7.58 27.95
N LEU A 403 -0.45 8.90 27.74
CA LEU A 403 -1.42 9.62 26.91
C LEU A 403 -1.43 9.08 25.47
N GLU A 404 -0.26 8.85 24.87
CA GLU A 404 -0.15 8.29 23.52
C GLU A 404 -0.82 6.92 23.41
N ALA A 405 -0.55 6.02 24.36
CA ALA A 405 -1.13 4.68 24.39
C ALA A 405 -2.66 4.73 24.57
N ARG A 406 -3.17 5.60 25.46
CA ARG A 406 -4.62 5.77 25.69
C ARG A 406 -5.35 6.31 24.47
N ILE A 407 -4.74 7.26 23.77
CA ILE A 407 -5.35 7.86 22.58
C ILE A 407 -5.36 6.86 21.42
N LEU A 408 -4.30 6.08 21.24
CA LEU A 408 -4.29 5.01 20.24
C LEU A 408 -5.34 3.94 20.58
N ASP A 409 -5.44 3.52 21.83
CA ASP A 409 -6.47 2.58 22.29
C ASP A 409 -7.89 3.09 22.03
N LEU A 410 -8.15 4.36 22.36
CA LEU A 410 -9.43 5.01 22.02
C LEU A 410 -9.69 5.01 20.51
N ALA A 411 -8.68 5.30 19.69
CA ALA A 411 -8.81 5.25 18.24
C ALA A 411 -9.19 3.83 17.78
N LEU A 412 -8.59 2.78 18.34
CA LEU A 412 -8.93 1.40 18.03
C LEU A 412 -10.38 1.07 18.42
N VAL A 413 -10.84 1.50 19.61
CA VAL A 413 -12.24 1.30 20.06
C VAL A 413 -13.24 1.99 19.13
N LEU A 414 -13.01 3.26 18.79
CA LEU A 414 -13.93 4.05 17.96
C LEU A 414 -14.02 3.55 16.51
N HIS A 415 -13.02 2.78 16.04
CA HIS A 415 -13.03 2.17 14.71
C HIS A 415 -13.39 0.68 14.72
N ALA A 416 -13.59 0.06 15.89
CA ALA A 416 -13.79 -1.38 16.04
C ALA A 416 -14.98 -1.92 15.23
N GLU A 417 -16.10 -1.19 15.18
CA GLU A 417 -17.21 -1.46 14.27
C GLU A 417 -18.00 -0.17 13.97
N HIS A 418 -18.76 -0.15 12.88
CA HIS A 418 -19.56 0.99 12.46
C HIS A 418 -20.74 0.54 11.59
N GLY A 419 -21.58 -0.35 12.12
CA GLY A 419 -22.75 -0.93 11.45
C GLY A 419 -22.40 -2.00 10.42
N GLY A 420 -23.23 -3.05 10.30
CA GLY A 420 -23.00 -4.14 9.34
C GLY A 420 -23.06 -3.74 7.85
N GLY A 421 -23.56 -2.54 7.53
CA GLY A 421 -23.72 -2.04 6.16
C GLY A 421 -22.52 -1.29 5.58
N ASN A 422 -21.46 -1.01 6.35
CA ASN A 422 -20.25 -0.42 5.78
C ASN A 422 -19.60 -1.42 4.80
N ASN A 423 -18.90 -0.95 3.76
CA ASN A 423 -18.53 -1.82 2.63
C ASN A 423 -17.69 -3.04 3.06
N SER A 424 -16.75 -2.87 3.99
CA SER A 424 -15.93 -3.97 4.48
C SER A 424 -16.71 -4.97 5.35
N SER A 425 -17.59 -4.51 6.27
CA SER A 425 -18.42 -5.42 7.06
C SER A 425 -19.48 -6.11 6.19
N PHE A 426 -20.07 -5.41 5.22
CA PHE A 426 -20.96 -6.03 4.23
C PHE A 426 -20.22 -7.06 3.37
N THR A 427 -18.96 -6.81 3.01
CA THR A 427 -18.11 -7.79 2.32
C THR A 427 -17.89 -9.02 3.19
N THR A 428 -17.67 -8.85 4.50
CA THR A 428 -17.62 -9.97 5.45
C THR A 428 -18.90 -10.81 5.37
N HIS A 429 -20.08 -10.21 5.46
CA HIS A 429 -21.35 -10.92 5.33
C HIS A 429 -21.47 -11.67 4.00
N VAL A 430 -21.19 -10.99 2.88
CA VAL A 430 -21.28 -11.57 1.53
C VAL A 430 -20.37 -12.79 1.38
N VAL A 431 -19.11 -12.66 1.77
CA VAL A 431 -18.11 -13.73 1.58
C VAL A 431 -18.35 -14.86 2.58
N ALA A 432 -18.65 -14.55 3.85
CA ALA A 432 -18.99 -15.55 4.86
C ALA A 432 -20.22 -16.39 4.46
N SER A 433 -21.24 -15.78 3.84
CA SER A 433 -22.45 -16.48 3.40
C SER A 433 -22.20 -17.58 2.35
N SER A 434 -21.01 -17.62 1.74
CA SER A 434 -20.58 -18.69 0.84
C SER A 434 -20.06 -19.94 1.57
N GLY A 435 -19.80 -19.84 2.87
CA GLY A 435 -19.25 -20.92 3.71
C GLY A 435 -17.72 -21.08 3.64
N THR A 436 -17.01 -20.05 3.20
CA THR A 436 -15.53 -20.06 3.13
C THR A 436 -14.88 -19.84 4.51
N ASP A 437 -13.56 -19.98 4.57
CA ASP A 437 -12.76 -19.88 5.80
C ASP A 437 -12.55 -18.44 6.28
N ALA A 438 -12.15 -18.30 7.55
CA ALA A 438 -11.96 -16.99 8.19
C ALA A 438 -10.87 -16.14 7.52
N TYR A 439 -9.76 -16.74 7.07
CA TYR A 439 -8.67 -16.00 6.44
C TYR A 439 -9.12 -15.40 5.10
N SER A 440 -9.86 -16.15 4.29
CA SER A 440 -10.46 -15.70 3.03
C SER A 440 -11.45 -14.54 3.26
N VAL A 441 -12.31 -14.64 4.28
CA VAL A 441 -13.25 -13.58 4.66
C VAL A 441 -12.51 -12.30 5.04
N ILE A 442 -11.51 -12.39 5.91
CA ILE A 442 -10.74 -11.23 6.37
C ILE A 442 -9.90 -10.62 5.23
N ALA A 443 -9.32 -11.43 4.35
CA ALA A 443 -8.60 -10.96 3.18
C ALA A 443 -9.53 -10.18 2.21
N ALA A 444 -10.77 -10.64 2.01
CA ALA A 444 -11.76 -9.93 1.22
C ALA A 444 -12.18 -8.60 1.86
N ALA A 445 -12.38 -8.58 3.18
CA ALA A 445 -12.69 -7.37 3.94
C ALA A 445 -11.56 -6.33 3.86
N LEU A 446 -10.29 -6.77 3.92
CA LEU A 446 -9.11 -5.93 3.68
C LEU A 446 -9.09 -5.36 2.26
N GLY A 447 -9.39 -6.20 1.25
CA GLY A 447 -9.49 -5.77 -0.15
C GLY A 447 -10.56 -4.69 -0.37
N SER A 448 -11.70 -4.82 0.33
CA SER A 448 -12.75 -3.79 0.35
C SER A 448 -12.26 -2.50 1.04
N LEU A 449 -11.66 -2.61 2.23
CA LEU A 449 -11.18 -1.46 3.01
C LEU A 449 -10.07 -0.68 2.30
N LYS A 450 -9.21 -1.35 1.53
CA LYS A 450 -8.14 -0.72 0.76
C LYS A 450 -8.65 0.35 -0.22
N GLY A 451 -9.85 0.19 -0.78
CA GLY A 451 -10.36 1.08 -1.81
C GLY A 451 -10.47 2.53 -1.33
N PRO A 452 -10.06 3.53 -2.13
CA PRO A 452 -9.99 4.95 -1.72
C PRO A 452 -11.36 5.61 -1.46
N ARG A 453 -12.45 4.91 -1.77
CA ARG A 453 -13.83 5.32 -1.45
C ARG A 453 -14.31 4.77 -0.10
N HIS A 454 -13.50 3.94 0.55
CA HIS A 454 -13.80 3.35 1.86
C HIS A 454 -12.68 3.71 2.85
N GLY A 455 -11.45 3.26 2.61
CA GLY A 455 -10.27 3.63 3.40
C GLY A 455 -9.51 4.85 2.84
N GLY A 456 -8.58 5.38 3.64
CA GLY A 456 -7.63 6.43 3.22
C GLY A 456 -8.17 7.87 3.27
N ALA A 457 -9.38 8.08 3.77
CA ALA A 457 -9.95 9.42 3.95
C ALA A 457 -9.10 10.29 4.89
N ASN A 458 -8.59 9.71 5.98
CA ASN A 458 -7.70 10.39 6.92
C ASN A 458 -6.36 10.83 6.31
N ILE A 459 -5.78 10.04 5.40
CA ILE A 459 -4.58 10.42 4.61
C ILE A 459 -4.92 11.61 3.70
N LYS A 460 -6.09 11.61 3.07
CA LYS A 460 -6.56 12.73 2.24
C LYS A 460 -6.80 13.99 3.05
N VAL A 461 -7.33 13.88 4.27
CA VAL A 461 -7.45 15.00 5.21
C VAL A 461 -6.07 15.59 5.48
N MET A 462 -5.09 14.79 5.89
CA MET A 462 -3.73 15.29 6.18
C MET A 462 -3.12 16.03 4.98
N ARG A 463 -3.21 15.45 3.79
CA ARG A 463 -2.69 16.07 2.55
C ARG A 463 -3.43 17.36 2.19
N MET A 464 -4.74 17.42 2.42
CA MET A 464 -5.54 18.63 2.22
C MET A 464 -5.11 19.76 3.17
N PHE A 465 -4.83 19.43 4.44
CA PHE A 465 -4.31 20.39 5.41
C PHE A 465 -2.86 20.79 5.10
N GLU A 466 -2.02 19.90 4.60
CA GLU A 466 -0.66 20.25 4.12
C GLU A 466 -0.72 21.23 2.95
N ASP A 467 -1.58 21.00 1.96
CA ASP A 467 -1.80 21.94 0.85
C ASP A 467 -2.36 23.29 1.36
N MET A 468 -3.32 23.25 2.30
CA MET A 468 -3.86 24.47 2.91
C MET A 468 -2.77 25.28 3.62
N LYS A 469 -1.95 24.63 4.46
CA LYS A 469 -0.85 25.27 5.17
C LYS A 469 0.19 25.90 4.24
N ALA A 470 0.36 25.36 3.04
CA ALA A 470 1.26 25.92 2.02
C ALA A 470 0.66 27.09 1.23
N ASN A 471 -0.68 27.21 1.19
CA ASN A 471 -1.39 28.18 0.35
C ASN A 471 -2.07 29.32 1.13
N VAL A 472 -2.36 29.11 2.42
CA VAL A 472 -2.95 30.10 3.34
C VAL A 472 -1.83 30.76 4.14
N LYS A 473 -1.83 32.10 4.22
CA LYS A 473 -0.74 32.87 4.85
C LYS A 473 -0.93 32.97 6.36
N ASP A 474 -2.16 33.21 6.80
CA ASP A 474 -2.53 33.31 8.20
C ASP A 474 -3.58 32.25 8.55
N TRP A 475 -3.20 31.33 9.44
CA TRP A 475 -4.07 30.22 9.87
C TRP A 475 -5.12 30.68 10.89
N GLU A 476 -5.08 31.93 11.32
CA GLU A 476 -6.09 32.55 12.19
C GLU A 476 -7.09 33.42 11.40
N ASP A 477 -6.81 33.71 10.12
CA ASP A 477 -7.72 34.48 9.25
C ASP A 477 -8.84 33.59 8.70
N GLU A 478 -10.05 33.78 9.24
CA GLU A 478 -11.24 33.02 8.83
C GLU A 478 -11.59 33.24 7.35
N GLU A 479 -11.34 34.41 6.77
CA GLU A 479 -11.68 34.72 5.39
C GLU A 479 -10.70 34.06 4.41
N GLU A 480 -9.40 34.01 4.73
CA GLU A 480 -8.44 33.25 3.92
C GLU A 480 -8.76 31.75 3.92
N ILE A 481 -9.09 31.18 5.08
CA ILE A 481 -9.48 29.78 5.19
C ILE A 481 -10.80 29.53 4.45
N ARG A 482 -11.79 30.41 4.62
CA ARG A 482 -13.07 30.33 3.90
C ARG A 482 -12.87 30.35 2.39
N ALA A 483 -12.00 31.24 1.88
CA ALA A 483 -11.66 31.31 0.46
C ALA A 483 -11.01 30.02 -0.05
N TYR A 484 -10.11 29.42 0.73
CA TYR A 484 -9.51 28.13 0.38
C TYR A 484 -10.55 27.01 0.32
N LEU A 485 -11.46 26.93 1.30
CA LEU A 485 -12.53 25.93 1.32
C LEU A 485 -13.50 26.08 0.14
N LEU A 486 -13.82 27.30 -0.28
CA LEU A 486 -14.57 27.57 -1.51
C LEU A 486 -13.83 27.05 -2.75
N GLY A 487 -12.52 27.34 -2.86
CA GLY A 487 -11.67 26.84 -3.94
C GLY A 487 -11.63 25.30 -4.01
N LEU A 488 -11.68 24.59 -2.87
CA LEU A 488 -11.85 23.14 -2.87
C LEU A 488 -13.18 22.72 -3.53
N LEU A 489 -14.30 23.34 -3.13
CA LEU A 489 -15.63 23.00 -3.64
C LEU A 489 -15.79 23.32 -5.14
N HIS A 490 -15.13 24.36 -5.62
CA HIS A 490 -15.08 24.77 -7.03
C HIS A 490 -14.06 23.99 -7.87
N LYS A 491 -13.37 23.01 -7.26
CA LYS A 491 -12.35 22.16 -7.91
C LYS A 491 -11.12 22.94 -8.39
N GLU A 492 -10.77 24.01 -7.71
CA GLU A 492 -9.63 24.88 -8.05
C GLU A 492 -8.38 24.58 -7.21
N LYS A 493 -8.56 23.90 -6.07
CA LYS A 493 -7.50 23.62 -5.09
C LYS A 493 -7.30 22.11 -4.84
N PHE A 494 -6.17 21.76 -4.24
CA PHE A 494 -5.75 20.42 -3.86
C PHE A 494 -5.80 19.36 -4.98
N ASP A 495 -6.86 18.54 -5.04
CA ASP A 495 -6.97 17.43 -5.99
C ASP A 495 -8.16 17.54 -6.94
N HIS A 496 -8.78 18.72 -7.00
CA HIS A 496 -9.88 19.05 -7.92
C HIS A 496 -11.10 18.13 -7.79
N SER A 497 -11.22 17.38 -6.69
CA SER A 497 -12.34 16.47 -6.43
C SER A 497 -13.65 17.20 -6.14
N GLY A 498 -13.58 18.44 -5.64
CA GLY A 498 -14.76 19.16 -5.18
C GLY A 498 -15.20 18.73 -3.78
N LEU A 499 -14.30 18.18 -2.96
CA LEU A 499 -14.59 17.65 -1.64
C LEU A 499 -13.76 18.37 -0.57
N ILE A 500 -14.38 18.60 0.59
CA ILE A 500 -13.66 18.94 1.83
C ILE A 500 -13.56 17.63 2.61
N TYR A 501 -12.37 17.03 2.61
CA TYR A 501 -12.16 15.71 3.21
C TYR A 501 -12.41 15.75 4.73
N GLY A 502 -12.99 14.67 5.26
CA GLY A 502 -13.38 14.57 6.67
C GLY A 502 -14.71 15.25 7.03
N MET A 503 -15.33 15.99 6.09
CA MET A 503 -16.62 16.65 6.29
C MET A 503 -17.75 15.89 5.58
N GLY A 504 -18.78 15.54 6.35
CA GLY A 504 -19.94 14.77 5.90
C GLY A 504 -19.78 13.27 6.12
N HIS A 505 -20.92 12.58 6.19
CA HIS A 505 -20.96 11.13 6.42
C HIS A 505 -22.16 10.49 5.72
N ALA A 506 -21.99 9.24 5.27
CA ALA A 506 -23.05 8.50 4.56
C ALA A 506 -24.30 8.26 5.43
N VAL A 507 -24.09 8.11 6.75
CA VAL A 507 -25.13 7.84 7.76
C VAL A 507 -25.41 9.06 8.65
N TYR A 508 -24.44 9.56 9.42
CA TYR A 508 -24.61 10.78 10.22
C TYR A 508 -24.94 12.05 9.42
N SER A 509 -25.75 12.90 10.04
CA SER A 509 -26.11 14.24 9.54
C SER A 509 -25.53 15.32 10.46
N LEU A 510 -25.98 15.35 11.72
CA LEU A 510 -25.70 16.45 12.64
C LEU A 510 -24.36 16.31 13.36
N SER A 511 -23.98 15.10 13.74
CA SER A 511 -22.70 14.80 14.41
C SER A 511 -22.29 13.34 14.21
N ASP A 512 -20.98 13.09 14.23
CA ASP A 512 -20.41 11.77 14.42
C ASP A 512 -19.98 11.65 15.89
N PRO A 513 -20.61 10.76 16.70
CA PRO A 513 -20.30 10.65 18.13
C PRO A 513 -18.84 10.27 18.37
N ARG A 514 -18.20 9.59 17.41
CA ARG A 514 -16.79 9.22 17.50
C ARG A 514 -15.89 10.44 17.33
N ALA A 515 -16.21 11.32 16.39
CA ALA A 515 -15.47 12.58 16.19
C ALA A 515 -15.56 13.48 17.43
N ASP A 516 -16.75 13.58 18.03
CA ASP A 516 -16.97 14.36 19.26
C ASP A 516 -16.14 13.87 20.44
N ILE A 517 -16.10 12.54 20.65
CA ILE A 517 -15.26 11.93 21.69
C ILE A 517 -13.79 12.25 21.41
N PHE A 518 -13.36 12.02 20.17
CA PHE A 518 -11.95 12.12 19.77
C PHE A 518 -11.41 13.56 19.82
N ARG A 519 -12.23 14.57 19.49
CA ARG A 519 -11.86 16.00 19.48
C ARG A 519 -11.22 16.47 20.80
N SER A 520 -11.77 16.02 21.94
CA SER A 520 -11.24 16.42 23.26
C SER A 520 -9.82 15.92 23.52
N PHE A 521 -9.51 14.69 23.06
CA PHE A 521 -8.19 14.08 23.18
C PHE A 521 -7.18 14.65 22.19
N VAL A 522 -7.64 15.00 20.98
CA VAL A 522 -6.81 15.66 19.97
C VAL A 522 -6.24 16.96 20.52
N LYS A 523 -7.08 17.76 21.21
CA LYS A 523 -6.63 19.01 21.85
C LYS A 523 -5.50 18.74 22.85
N SER A 524 -5.72 17.86 23.82
CA SER A 524 -4.74 17.55 24.87
C SER A 524 -3.42 17.02 24.30
N LEU A 525 -3.49 16.14 23.29
CA LEU A 525 -2.29 15.62 22.63
C LEU A 525 -1.55 16.72 21.84
N SER A 526 -2.28 17.62 21.17
CA SER A 526 -1.67 18.73 20.44
C SER A 526 -0.93 19.70 21.37
N GLU A 527 -1.43 19.92 22.59
CA GLU A 527 -0.74 20.71 23.61
C GLU A 527 0.55 20.02 24.08
N GLU A 528 0.50 18.70 24.36
CA GLU A 528 1.69 17.91 24.73
C GLU A 528 2.76 17.90 23.63
N LYS A 529 2.35 17.80 22.36
CA LYS A 529 3.26 17.73 21.21
C LYS A 529 3.68 19.10 20.66
N GLY A 530 3.17 20.20 21.21
CA GLY A 530 3.48 21.55 20.72
C GLY A 530 2.85 21.89 19.37
N LEU A 531 1.77 21.21 18.98
CA LEU A 531 1.04 21.36 17.71
C LEU A 531 -0.34 22.03 17.92
N TYR A 532 -0.46 22.87 18.95
CA TYR A 532 -1.72 23.54 19.29
C TYR A 532 -2.20 24.49 18.18
N LYS A 533 -1.28 25.13 17.45
CA LYS A 533 -1.63 26.02 16.32
C LYS A 533 -2.29 25.24 15.19
N GLU A 534 -1.77 24.06 14.87
CA GLU A 534 -2.38 23.14 13.91
C GLU A 534 -3.77 22.70 14.40
N TYR A 535 -3.90 22.35 15.69
CA TYR A 535 -5.22 22.04 16.26
C TYR A 535 -6.23 23.19 16.12
N GLN A 536 -5.80 24.44 16.29
CA GLN A 536 -6.66 25.61 16.07
C GLN A 536 -7.11 25.71 14.61
N LEU A 537 -6.22 25.46 13.64
CA LEU A 537 -6.57 25.40 12.22
C LEU A 537 -7.61 24.29 11.94
N TYR A 538 -7.41 23.08 12.47
CA TYR A 538 -8.40 22.00 12.33
C TYR A 538 -9.76 22.39 12.93
N SER A 539 -9.76 23.00 14.12
CA SER A 539 -10.99 23.44 14.79
C SER A 539 -11.70 24.56 14.01
N LEU A 540 -10.94 25.45 13.37
CA LEU A 540 -11.49 26.51 12.54
C LEU A 540 -12.13 25.94 11.26
N VAL A 541 -11.46 24.99 10.60
CA VAL A 541 -12.01 24.28 9.44
C VAL A 541 -13.26 23.48 9.81
N GLU A 542 -13.28 22.75 10.93
CA GLU A 542 -14.46 22.02 11.43
C GLU A 542 -15.67 22.95 11.56
N ARG A 543 -15.46 24.17 12.04
CA ARG A 543 -16.50 25.19 12.23
C ARG A 543 -16.95 25.87 10.94
N LEU A 544 -16.01 26.17 10.03
CA LEU A 544 -16.29 26.92 8.79
C LEU A 544 -16.84 26.03 7.69
N ALA A 545 -16.33 24.82 7.53
CA ALA A 545 -16.66 23.95 6.40
C ALA A 545 -18.18 23.66 6.28
N PRO A 546 -18.95 23.35 7.34
CA PRO A 546 -20.39 23.14 7.20
C PRO A 546 -21.12 24.36 6.63
N LYS A 547 -20.73 25.57 7.04
CA LYS A 547 -21.32 26.83 6.55
C LYS A 547 -21.02 27.02 5.07
N VAL A 548 -19.76 26.89 4.68
CA VAL A 548 -19.30 27.02 3.29
C VAL A 548 -20.00 26.02 2.37
N ILE A 549 -20.10 24.75 2.78
CA ILE A 549 -20.77 23.73 1.96
C ILE A 549 -22.27 24.04 1.83
N SER A 550 -22.92 24.50 2.91
CA SER A 550 -24.36 24.82 2.90
C SER A 550 -24.71 26.02 2.01
N GLU A 551 -23.79 26.98 1.85
CA GLU A 551 -23.96 28.15 0.98
C GLU A 551 -23.80 27.78 -0.50
N GLU A 552 -22.84 26.91 -0.82
CA GLU A 552 -22.50 26.54 -2.20
C GLU A 552 -23.35 25.40 -2.77
N ARG A 553 -23.86 24.51 -1.93
CA ARG A 553 -24.56 23.30 -2.37
C ARG A 553 -25.97 23.24 -1.81
N LYS A 554 -26.92 22.82 -2.66
CA LYS A 554 -28.27 22.43 -2.20
C LYS A 554 -28.15 21.11 -1.46
N ILE A 555 -27.94 21.20 -0.15
CA ILE A 555 -27.82 20.02 0.70
C ILE A 555 -29.15 19.77 1.42
N TYR A 556 -29.64 18.54 1.30
CA TYR A 556 -30.88 18.08 1.96
C TYR A 556 -30.63 17.46 3.35
N LYS A 557 -29.36 17.31 3.76
CA LYS A 557 -28.88 16.65 4.99
C LYS A 557 -27.78 17.48 5.67
N GLY A 558 -27.75 17.61 7.00
CA GLY A 558 -26.67 18.31 7.70
C GLY A 558 -25.25 17.78 7.36
N VAL A 559 -24.23 18.62 7.55
CA VAL A 559 -22.81 18.26 7.37
C VAL A 559 -22.05 18.48 8.66
N SER A 560 -21.32 17.46 9.11
CA SER A 560 -20.50 17.46 10.32
C SER A 560 -19.16 16.77 10.06
N ALA A 561 -18.16 17.06 10.89
CA ALA A 561 -16.90 16.32 10.85
C ALA A 561 -17.13 14.87 11.28
N ASN A 562 -16.51 13.95 10.55
CA ASN A 562 -16.43 12.55 10.93
C ASN A 562 -15.08 12.24 11.61
N ILE A 563 -14.93 11.04 12.16
CA ILE A 563 -13.69 10.67 12.86
C ILE A 563 -12.42 10.78 11.99
N ASP A 564 -12.53 10.60 10.66
CA ASP A 564 -11.39 10.69 9.74
C ASP A 564 -10.82 12.11 9.64
N PHE A 565 -11.62 13.13 9.99
CA PHE A 565 -11.17 14.52 10.07
C PHE A 565 -10.04 14.69 11.09
N TYR A 566 -10.07 13.95 12.20
CA TYR A 566 -9.08 14.05 13.27
C TYR A 566 -8.10 12.88 13.33
N SER A 567 -8.49 11.68 12.86
CA SER A 567 -7.69 10.47 13.03
C SER A 567 -6.29 10.57 12.41
N GLY A 568 -6.18 11.14 11.20
CA GLY A 568 -4.88 11.35 10.55
C GLY A 568 -3.96 12.28 11.33
N PHE A 569 -4.50 13.36 11.89
CA PHE A 569 -3.73 14.30 12.70
C PHE A 569 -3.26 13.66 14.02
N VAL A 570 -4.11 12.87 14.66
CA VAL A 570 -3.71 12.11 15.85
C VAL A 570 -2.61 11.11 15.52
N TYR A 571 -2.75 10.31 14.46
CA TYR A 571 -1.70 9.36 14.07
C TYR A 571 -0.38 10.07 13.77
N HIS A 572 -0.41 11.24 13.14
CA HIS A 572 0.77 12.08 12.96
C HIS A 572 1.40 12.50 14.30
N MET A 573 0.60 13.00 15.25
CA MET A 573 1.08 13.37 16.60
C MET A 573 1.63 12.19 17.41
N LEU A 574 1.13 10.98 17.16
CA LEU A 574 1.63 9.72 17.73
C LEU A 574 2.90 9.20 17.01
N GLY A 575 3.38 9.88 15.97
CA GLY A 575 4.55 9.46 15.20
C GLY A 575 4.31 8.22 14.34
N LEU A 576 3.05 7.93 13.98
CA LEU A 576 2.75 6.87 13.04
C LEU A 576 3.04 7.35 11.60
N PRO A 577 3.69 6.54 10.77
CA PRO A 577 3.87 6.81 9.35
C PRO A 577 2.52 6.77 8.62
N ALA A 578 2.36 7.57 7.57
CA ALA A 578 1.12 7.67 6.81
C ALA A 578 0.70 6.32 6.18
N GLU A 579 1.66 5.46 5.84
CA GLU A 579 1.44 4.11 5.35
C GLU A 579 0.67 3.23 6.34
N LEU A 580 0.76 3.51 7.65
CA LEU A 580 0.07 2.76 8.71
C LEU A 580 -1.31 3.29 9.07
N PHE A 581 -1.77 4.40 8.48
CA PHE A 581 -3.05 5.01 8.86
C PHE A 581 -4.26 4.10 8.56
N THR A 582 -4.32 3.54 7.34
CA THR A 582 -5.37 2.57 6.98
C THR A 582 -5.15 1.21 7.66
N PRO A 583 -3.91 0.68 7.79
CA PRO A 583 -3.64 -0.49 8.61
C PRO A 583 -4.12 -0.40 10.06
N VAL A 584 -3.97 0.74 10.74
CA VAL A 584 -4.51 0.93 12.10
C VAL A 584 -6.03 0.84 12.12
N PHE A 585 -6.70 1.38 11.10
CA PHE A 585 -8.14 1.16 10.93
C PHE A 585 -8.46 -0.34 10.79
N ALA A 586 -7.66 -1.10 10.03
CA ALA A 586 -7.86 -2.54 9.88
C ALA A 586 -7.59 -3.31 11.19
N MET A 587 -6.58 -2.93 11.98
CA MET A 587 -6.30 -3.48 13.31
C MET A 587 -7.48 -3.29 14.27
N ALA A 588 -8.21 -2.18 14.14
CA ALA A 588 -9.43 -1.95 14.89
C ALA A 588 -10.60 -2.77 14.34
N ARG A 589 -10.86 -2.63 13.03
CA ARG A 589 -12.07 -3.12 12.37
C ARG A 589 -12.18 -4.64 12.31
N ILE A 590 -11.06 -5.36 12.40
CA ILE A 590 -11.09 -6.82 12.46
C ILE A 590 -11.94 -7.37 13.61
N ALA A 591 -12.08 -6.63 14.71
CA ALA A 591 -12.99 -7.00 15.79
C ALA A 591 -14.45 -7.14 15.29
N GLY A 592 -14.93 -6.12 14.59
CA GLY A 592 -16.26 -6.10 13.97
C GLY A 592 -16.41 -7.13 12.85
N TRP A 593 -15.41 -7.27 11.96
CA TRP A 593 -15.43 -8.33 10.94
C TRP A 593 -15.53 -9.73 11.53
N SER A 594 -14.77 -9.99 12.60
CA SER A 594 -14.81 -11.28 13.30
C SER A 594 -16.18 -11.51 13.94
N ALA A 595 -16.75 -10.49 14.57
CA ALA A 595 -18.08 -10.58 15.17
C ALA A 595 -19.18 -10.86 14.12
N HIS A 596 -19.15 -10.18 12.98
CA HIS A 596 -20.08 -10.43 11.89
C HIS A 596 -19.86 -11.79 11.21
N LEU A 597 -18.62 -12.27 11.10
CA LEU A 597 -18.35 -13.64 10.63
C LEU A 597 -18.98 -14.68 11.57
N MET A 598 -18.78 -14.51 12.89
CA MET A 598 -19.41 -15.40 13.88
C MET A 598 -20.94 -15.31 13.81
N GLU A 599 -21.49 -14.09 13.65
CA GLU A 599 -22.93 -13.86 13.50
C GLU A 599 -23.49 -14.64 12.30
N GLU A 600 -22.86 -14.58 11.13
CA GLU A 600 -23.29 -15.31 9.93
C GLU A 600 -23.25 -16.83 10.11
N ILE A 601 -22.17 -17.35 10.73
CA ILE A 601 -22.01 -18.80 10.98
C ILE A 601 -23.06 -19.30 11.97
N VAL A 602 -23.30 -18.56 13.06
CA VAL A 602 -24.27 -18.95 14.11
C VAL A 602 -25.70 -18.92 13.59
N HIS A 603 -26.05 -17.92 12.79
CA HIS A 603 -27.39 -17.83 12.20
C HIS A 603 -27.63 -18.90 11.12
N GLY A 604 -26.59 -19.55 10.60
CA GLY A 604 -26.71 -20.53 9.51
C GLY A 604 -27.32 -19.90 8.26
N GLY A 605 -26.87 -18.67 7.94
CA GLY A 605 -27.45 -17.82 6.91
C GLY A 605 -27.50 -18.46 5.51
N LYS A 606 -28.44 -18.00 4.68
CA LYS A 606 -28.45 -18.34 3.25
C LYS A 606 -27.39 -17.51 2.53
N ILE A 607 -26.80 -18.09 1.47
CA ILE A 607 -25.90 -17.36 0.57
C ILE A 607 -26.53 -16.05 0.09
N ILE A 608 -25.80 -14.94 0.25
CA ILE A 608 -26.19 -13.62 -0.25
C ILE A 608 -26.03 -13.64 -1.77
N ARG A 609 -27.16 -13.76 -2.47
CA ARG A 609 -27.19 -13.93 -3.93
C ARG A 609 -28.28 -13.06 -4.56
N PRO A 610 -28.03 -11.75 -4.75
CA PRO A 610 -29.00 -10.86 -5.38
C PRO A 610 -29.22 -11.22 -6.85
N ALA A 611 -30.41 -10.95 -7.36
CA ALA A 611 -30.74 -11.15 -8.77
C ALA A 611 -30.28 -9.95 -9.60
N TYR A 612 -29.75 -10.23 -10.79
CA TYR A 612 -29.45 -9.22 -11.82
C TYR A 612 -30.47 -9.37 -12.96
N ARG A 613 -31.03 -8.25 -13.41
CA ARG A 613 -31.88 -8.21 -14.60
C ARG A 613 -31.03 -7.86 -15.82
N SER A 614 -30.95 -8.78 -16.79
CA SER A 614 -30.29 -8.47 -18.06
C SER A 614 -31.09 -7.41 -18.83
N ILE A 615 -30.38 -6.37 -19.29
CA ILE A 615 -30.88 -5.36 -20.23
C ILE A 615 -30.37 -5.60 -21.66
N GLY A 616 -29.55 -6.64 -21.86
CA GLY A 616 -28.97 -6.98 -23.15
C GLY A 616 -30.03 -7.51 -24.11
N GLU A 617 -29.98 -7.03 -25.34
CA GLU A 617 -30.78 -7.58 -26.43
C GLU A 617 -30.24 -8.97 -26.82
N ARG A 618 -31.15 -9.85 -27.27
CA ARG A 618 -30.72 -11.15 -27.79
C ARG A 618 -30.06 -10.95 -29.15
N GLN A 619 -28.78 -11.29 -29.25
CA GLN A 619 -28.03 -11.19 -30.50
C GLN A 619 -27.91 -12.57 -31.16
N ALA A 620 -27.97 -12.59 -32.48
CA ALA A 620 -27.59 -13.77 -33.25
C ALA A 620 -26.07 -13.94 -33.23
N TYR A 621 -25.60 -15.18 -33.14
CA TYR A 621 -24.18 -15.46 -33.29
C TYR A 621 -23.75 -15.24 -34.75
N VAL A 622 -22.73 -14.41 -34.95
CA VAL A 622 -22.11 -14.20 -36.27
C VAL A 622 -20.78 -14.97 -36.31
N PRO A 623 -20.60 -15.92 -37.25
CA PRO A 623 -19.33 -16.61 -37.46
C PRO A 623 -18.18 -15.63 -37.62
N LEU A 624 -16.98 -15.96 -37.11
CA LEU A 624 -15.82 -15.05 -37.14
C LEU A 624 -15.53 -14.48 -38.53
N ALA A 625 -15.71 -15.28 -39.59
CA ALA A 625 -15.49 -14.89 -40.99
C ALA A 625 -16.55 -13.92 -41.54
N GLU A 626 -17.70 -13.77 -40.88
CA GLU A 626 -18.83 -12.92 -41.29
C GLU A 626 -18.95 -11.66 -40.43
N ARG A 627 -18.02 -11.44 -39.49
CA ARG A 627 -17.99 -10.24 -38.64
C ARG A 627 -17.42 -9.05 -39.44
N PRO A 628 -17.98 -7.82 -39.29
CA PRO A 628 -17.56 -6.63 -40.01
C PRO A 628 -16.08 -6.24 -39.85
#